data_AF-A0A949DWK9-F1
#
_entry.id   AF-A0A949DWK9-F1
#
_cell.length_a   1.000
_cell.length_b   1.000
_cell.length_c   1.000
_cell.angle_alpha   90.00
_cell.angle_beta   90.00
_cell.angle_gamma   90.00
#
_symmetry.space_group_name_H-M   'P 1'
#
loop_
_entity.id
_entity.type
_entity.pdbx_description
1 polymer ?
#
loop_
_entity_poly.entity_id
_entity_poly.type
_entity_poly.pdbx_seq_one_letter_code
_entity_poly.pdbx_strand_id
1 'polypeptide(L)' 'MEEGPFAGKAQINSVLCKGCGLCTASCRSGAIHLKGFDNNQIFSQIFALEEAV' A
#
# COMPACT_ATOMS: atom_id res chain seq x y z
N MET A 1 -1.75 23.05 -14.20
CA MET A 1 -2.01 22.36 -12.90
C MET A 1 -3.39 21.76 -13.05
N GLU A 2 -3.53 20.44 -12.94
CA GLU A 2 -4.82 19.78 -13.20
C GLU A 2 -5.84 20.20 -12.14
N GLU A 3 -6.89 20.90 -12.56
CA GLU A 3 -8.02 21.30 -11.71
C GLU A 3 -9.00 20.12 -11.58
N GLY A 4 -9.35 19.72 -10.35
CA GLY A 4 -10.32 18.64 -10.12
C GLY A 4 -10.26 18.04 -8.71
N PRO A 5 -11.23 17.14 -8.37
CA PRO A 5 -11.35 16.55 -7.02
C PRO A 5 -10.16 15.64 -6.61
N PHE A 6 -9.28 15.32 -7.55
CA PHE A 6 -8.08 14.50 -7.33
C PHE A 6 -6.77 15.29 -7.48
N ALA A 7 -6.85 16.61 -7.66
CA ALA A 7 -5.67 17.47 -7.76
C ALA A 7 -4.75 17.29 -6.54
N GLY A 8 -3.47 17.02 -6.77
CA GLY A 8 -2.48 16.79 -5.71
C GLY A 8 -2.45 15.37 -5.12
N LYS A 9 -3.34 14.46 -5.53
CA LYS A 9 -3.24 13.05 -5.14
C LYS A 9 -2.19 12.33 -5.99
N ALA A 10 -1.36 11.53 -5.34
CA ALA A 10 -0.41 10.66 -6.04
C ALA A 10 -1.14 9.55 -6.80
N GLN A 11 -0.62 9.16 -7.98
CA GLN A 11 -1.14 8.08 -8.80
C GLN A 11 -0.02 7.13 -9.19
N ILE A 12 -0.35 5.83 -9.34
CA ILE A 12 0.59 4.82 -9.81
C ILE A 12 0.29 4.46 -11.26
N ASN A 13 1.33 4.47 -12.08
CA ASN A 13 1.30 3.81 -13.38
C ASN A 13 1.49 2.30 -13.20
N SER A 14 0.43 1.53 -13.42
CA SER A 14 0.42 0.07 -13.25
C SER A 14 1.34 -0.66 -14.22
N VAL A 15 1.61 -0.12 -15.41
CA VAL A 15 2.48 -0.73 -16.42
C VAL A 15 3.96 -0.69 -15.98
N LEU A 16 4.35 0.35 -15.26
CA LEU A 16 5.72 0.52 -14.75
C LEU A 16 5.93 -0.11 -13.37
N CYS A 17 4.86 -0.25 -12.58
CA CYS A 17 4.92 -0.80 -11.23
C CYS A 17 5.42 -2.25 -11.23
N LYS A 18 6.49 -2.50 -10.46
CA LYS A 18 7.05 -3.85 -10.26
C LYS A 18 6.60 -4.54 -8.97
N GLY A 19 5.79 -3.86 -8.16
CA GLY A 19 5.25 -4.43 -6.93
C GLY A 19 6.22 -4.54 -5.75
N CYS A 20 7.28 -3.71 -5.68
CA CYS A 20 8.26 -3.79 -4.60
C CYS A 20 7.77 -3.30 -3.22
N GLY A 21 6.64 -2.60 -3.15
CA GLY A 21 6.02 -2.17 -1.89
C GLY A 21 6.64 -0.97 -1.17
N LEU A 22 7.74 -0.39 -1.67
CA LEU A 22 8.41 0.74 -1.01
C LEU A 22 7.49 1.97 -0.82
N CYS A 23 6.65 2.27 -1.82
CA CYS A 23 5.70 3.38 -1.73
C CYS A 23 4.61 3.13 -0.69
N THR A 24 4.10 1.89 -0.60
CA THR A 24 3.11 1.48 0.40
C THR A 24 3.68 1.58 1.81
N ALA A 25 4.87 1.01 2.04
CA ALA A 25 5.53 1.05 3.35
C ALA A 25 5.89 2.48 3.81
N SER A 26 6.20 3.38 2.86
CA SER A 26 6.60 4.76 3.17
C SER A 26 5.41 5.71 3.34
N CYS A 27 4.20 5.31 2.94
CA CYS A 27 3.04 6.18 2.93
C CYS A 27 2.48 6.38 4.34
N ARG A 28 2.80 7.51 4.98
CA ARG A 28 2.28 7.86 6.31
C ARG A 28 0.76 7.98 6.39
N SER A 29 0.09 8.33 5.30
CA SER A 29 -1.38 8.40 5.27
C SER A 29 -2.03 7.04 5.07
N GLY A 30 -1.28 6.01 4.68
CA GLY A 30 -1.83 4.70 4.34
C GLY A 30 -2.74 4.70 3.10
N ALA A 31 -2.66 5.72 2.23
CA ALA A 31 -3.60 5.92 1.12
C ALA A 31 -3.42 4.94 -0.06
N ILE A 32 -2.36 4.14 -0.05
CA ILE A 32 -1.98 3.24 -1.13
C ILE A 32 -1.84 1.81 -0.61
N HIS A 33 -2.33 0.85 -1.38
CA HIS A 33 -2.34 -0.58 -1.04
C HIS A 33 -1.60 -1.39 -2.09
N LEU A 34 -0.80 -2.38 -1.66
CA LEU A 34 -0.13 -3.31 -2.55
C LEU A 34 -0.96 -4.60 -2.68
N LYS A 35 -1.39 -4.92 -3.90
CA LYS A 35 -2.16 -6.13 -4.16
C LYS A 35 -1.37 -7.39 -3.76
N GLY A 36 -1.98 -8.24 -2.93
CA GLY A 36 -1.39 -9.49 -2.44
C GLY A 36 -0.51 -9.34 -1.20
N PHE A 37 -0.23 -8.11 -0.78
CA PHE A 37 0.52 -7.76 0.42
C PHE A 37 -0.13 -6.54 1.09
N ASP A 38 -1.45 -6.58 1.23
CA ASP A 38 -2.17 -5.52 1.93
C ASP A 38 -1.78 -5.50 3.42
N ASN A 39 -1.78 -4.32 4.04
CA ASN A 39 -1.43 -4.20 5.45
C ASN A 39 -2.26 -5.13 6.34
N ASN A 40 -3.56 -5.28 6.07
CA ASN A 40 -4.41 -6.18 6.86
C ASN A 40 -3.97 -7.63 6.71
N GLN A 41 -3.57 -8.04 5.51
CA GLN A 41 -3.08 -9.40 5.26
C GLN A 41 -1.76 -9.65 5.99
N ILE A 42 -0.84 -8.68 5.96
CA ILE A 42 0.45 -8.77 6.65
C ILE A 42 0.23 -8.85 8.16
N PHE A 43 -0.63 -8.00 8.73
CA PHE A 43 -0.94 -8.04 10.16
C PHE A 43 -1.62 -9.35 10.57
N SER A 44 -2.53 -9.89 9.76
CA SER A 44 -3.10 -11.22 10.02
C SER A 44 -2.03 -12.31 10.07
N GLN A 45 -1.01 -12.26 9.19
CA GLN A 45 0.11 -13.21 9.25
C GLN A 45 0.97 -13.02 10.51
N ILE A 46 1.21 -11.78 10.94
CA ILE A 46 1.96 -11.49 12.18
C ILE A 46 1.21 -12.03 13.41
N PHE A 47 -0.08 -11.73 13.55
CA PHE A 47 -0.86 -12.18 14.70
C PHE A 47 -1.04 -13.70 14.74
N ALA A 48 -1.18 -14.35 13.57
CA ALA A 48 -1.21 -15.81 13.50
C ALA A 48 0.11 -16.45 13.97
N LEU A 49 1.25 -15.76 13.79
CA LEU A 49 2.53 -16.21 14.35
C LEU A 49 2.62 -15.99 15.86
N GLU A 50 2.02 -14.91 16.39
CA GLU A 50 1.98 -14.62 17.83
C GLU A 50 1.15 -15.67 18.60
N GLU A 51 0.03 -16.12 18.06
CA GLU A 51 -0.78 -17.22 18.66
C GLU A 51 -0.07 -18.59 18.65
N ALA A 52 1.01 -18.73 17.86
CA ALA A 52 1.77 -19.97 17.72
C ALA A 52 2.98 -20.08 18.68
N VAL A 53 3.22 -19.09 19.54
CA VAL A 53 4.32 -19.05 20.54
C VAL A 53 3.81 -19.28 21.95
#